data_AF-A0AAW8QI87-F1
#
_entry.id   AF-A0AAW8QI87-F1
#
_cell.length_a   1.000
_cell.length_b   1.000
_cell.length_c   1.000
_cell.angle_alpha   90.00
_cell.angle_beta   90.00
_cell.angle_gamma   90.00
#
_symmetry.space_group_name_H-M   'P 1'
#
loop_
_entity.id
_entity.type
_entity.pdbx_description
1 polymer ?
#
loop_
_entity_poly.entity_id
_entity_poly.type
_entity_poly.pdbx_seq_one_letter_code
_entity_poly.pdbx_strand_id
1 'polypeptide(L)'
;MTLNEREAFWLEQLPIFKENYICLAQLDAVEFNNETGNFDALTADAIGFDLDDILEAYHSVNTGWAMWLRAKSLEKAKAQAVPEWISVEDEEPPLDEMVLICWSDSPDVQPEMDYMACDEDLNHIWVNFESDPPTHWMLFHKVPSNKESQK
;
A
#
# COMPACT_ATOMS: atom_id res chain seq x y z
N MET A 1 -12.43 -3.63 13.30
CA MET A 1 -11.16 -3.81 14.01
C MET A 1 -11.44 -3.82 15.50
N THR A 2 -11.17 -4.92 16.19
CA THR A 2 -11.28 -5.05 17.65
C THR A 2 -10.08 -4.37 18.34
N LEU A 3 -10.14 -4.17 19.66
CA LEU A 3 -9.02 -3.60 20.42
C LEU A 3 -7.75 -4.44 20.25
N ASN A 4 -7.86 -5.77 20.38
CA ASN A 4 -6.74 -6.70 20.20
C ASN A 4 -6.13 -6.65 18.79
N GLU A 5 -6.95 -6.46 17.75
CA GLU A 5 -6.44 -6.29 16.39
C GLU A 5 -5.66 -4.97 16.25
N ARG A 6 -6.08 -3.89 16.94
CA ARG A 6 -5.38 -2.59 16.92
C ARG A 6 -4.05 -2.67 17.64
N GLU A 7 -4.03 -3.30 18.81
CA GLU A 7 -2.81 -3.52 19.59
C GLU A 7 -1.78 -4.35 18.82
N ALA A 8 -2.21 -5.45 18.19
CA ALA A 8 -1.34 -6.26 17.34
C ALA A 8 -0.77 -5.46 16.16
N PHE A 9 -1.62 -4.63 15.52
CA PHE A 9 -1.19 -3.76 14.43
C PHE A 9 -0.18 -2.70 14.89
N TRP A 10 -0.40 -2.08 16.04
CA TRP A 10 0.58 -1.14 16.60
C TRP A 10 1.90 -1.83 16.94
N LEU A 11 1.85 -3.01 17.56
CA LEU A 11 3.03 -3.77 17.94
C LEU A 11 3.88 -4.17 16.72
N GLU A 12 3.24 -4.48 15.59
CA GLU A 12 3.90 -4.73 14.32
C GLU A 12 4.52 -3.45 13.73
N GLN A 13 3.79 -2.34 13.74
CA GLN A 13 4.17 -1.13 13.00
C GLN A 13 5.10 -0.20 13.80
N LEU A 14 5.06 -0.22 15.13
CA LEU A 14 5.85 0.64 16.00
C LEU A 14 7.37 0.56 15.76
N PRO A 15 8.01 -0.63 15.70
CA PRO A 15 9.46 -0.70 15.45
C PRO A 15 9.83 -0.16 14.07
N ILE A 16 9.00 -0.44 13.06
CA ILE A 16 9.21 0.02 11.68
C ILE A 16 9.11 1.55 11.61
N PHE A 17 8.10 2.12 12.27
CA PHE A 17 7.94 3.56 12.38
C PHE A 17 9.16 4.20 13.05
N LYS A 18 9.62 3.66 14.18
CA LYS A 18 10.78 4.20 14.92
C LYS A 18 12.05 4.17 14.09
N GLU A 19 12.30 3.09 13.34
CA GLU A 19 13.47 2.97 12.47
C GLU A 19 13.45 3.97 11.30
N ASN A 20 12.26 4.28 10.78
CA ASN A 20 12.08 5.16 9.62
C ASN A 20 11.75 6.62 10.02
N TYR A 21 11.69 6.94 11.31
CA TYR A 21 11.34 8.27 11.75
C TYR A 21 12.49 9.25 11.51
N ILE A 22 12.17 10.39 10.89
CA ILE A 22 13.17 11.34 10.40
C ILE A 22 14.04 11.96 11.50
N CYS A 23 13.51 12.09 12.73
CA CYS A 23 14.20 12.74 13.84
C CYS A 23 14.26 11.83 15.06
N LEU A 24 15.19 10.86 15.04
CA LEU A 24 15.30 9.84 16.08
C LEU A 24 15.48 10.42 17.50
N ALA A 25 16.15 11.57 17.65
CA ALA A 25 16.34 12.22 18.95
C ALA A 25 15.02 12.62 19.63
N GLN A 26 13.97 12.93 18.88
CA GLN A 26 12.65 13.24 19.45
C GLN A 26 11.99 12.02 20.08
N LEU A 27 12.36 10.80 19.66
CA LEU A 27 11.84 9.57 20.24
C LEU A 27 12.34 9.35 21.68
N ASP A 28 13.46 9.98 22.06
CA ASP A 28 13.99 9.93 23.42
C ASP A 28 13.19 10.80 24.41
N ALA A 29 12.32 11.69 23.89
CA ALA A 29 11.49 12.58 24.69
C ALA A 29 10.06 12.07 24.92
N VAL A 30 9.71 10.91 24.35
CA VAL A 30 8.36 10.35 24.38
C VAL A 30 8.34 8.85 24.64
N GLU A 31 7.26 8.38 25.26
CA GLU A 31 7.04 6.96 25.51
C GLU A 31 5.75 6.49 24.84
N PHE A 32 5.77 5.30 24.23
CA PHE A 32 4.57 4.77 23.58
C PHE A 32 3.60 4.21 24.61
N ASN A 33 2.38 4.73 24.64
CA ASN A 33 1.30 4.28 25.49
C ASN A 33 0.45 3.23 24.76
N ASN A 34 0.56 1.98 25.21
CA ASN A 34 -0.15 0.84 24.61
C ASN A 34 -1.66 0.88 24.82
N GLU A 35 -2.17 1.62 25.82
CA GLU A 35 -3.61 1.74 26.08
C GLU A 35 -4.27 2.73 25.11
N THR A 36 -3.57 3.83 24.79
CA THR A 36 -4.08 4.87 23.89
C THR A 36 -3.66 4.67 22.43
N GLY A 37 -2.58 3.91 22.21
CA GLY A 37 -1.96 3.71 20.90
C GLY A 37 -1.24 4.95 20.37
N ASN A 38 -0.82 5.86 21.26
CA ASN A 38 -0.11 7.10 20.95
C ASN A 38 1.11 7.27 21.85
N PHE A 39 1.90 8.32 21.62
CA PHE A 39 3.04 8.68 22.45
C PHE A 39 2.63 9.66 23.55
N ASP A 40 3.05 9.39 24.78
CA ASP A 40 2.99 10.33 25.91
C ASP A 40 4.33 11.07 26.04
N ALA A 41 4.27 12.33 26.45
CA ALA A 41 5.47 13.12 26.74
C ALA A 41 6.13 12.62 28.02
N LEU A 42 7.44 12.42 28.00
CA LEU A 42 8.20 12.18 29.23
C LEU A 42 8.27 13.46 30.07
N THR A 43 8.43 13.33 31.38
CA THR A 43 8.59 14.50 32.25
C THR A 43 9.96 15.14 32.05
N ALA A 44 10.05 16.46 32.13
CA ALA A 44 11.32 17.19 31.95
C ALA A 44 12.43 16.69 32.90
N ASP A 45 12.05 16.31 34.13
CA ASP A 45 12.96 15.75 35.14
C ASP A 45 13.58 14.41 34.73
N ALA A 46 12.98 13.67 33.79
CA ALA A 46 13.41 12.33 33.42
C ALA A 46 14.54 12.30 32.38
N ILE A 47 14.68 13.36 31.57
CA ILE A 47 15.46 13.29 30.31
C ILE A 47 16.36 14.49 30.05
N GLY A 48 16.36 15.51 30.92
CA GLY A 48 17.28 16.66 30.81
C GLY A 48 17.00 17.57 29.61
N PHE A 49 15.84 17.45 28.98
CA PHE A 49 15.32 18.36 27.97
C PHE A 49 14.51 19.48 28.64
N ASP A 50 14.42 20.64 27.97
CA ASP A 50 13.46 21.66 28.38
C ASP A 50 12.02 21.26 27.99
N LEU A 51 11.04 21.92 28.61
CA LEU A 51 9.63 21.59 28.43
C LEU A 51 9.14 21.86 26.99
N ASP A 52 9.70 22.86 26.31
CA ASP A 52 9.30 23.23 24.96
C ASP A 52 9.79 22.16 23.97
N ASP A 53 11.03 21.70 24.12
CA ASP A 53 11.61 20.59 23.34
C ASP A 53 10.78 19.31 23.47
N ILE A 54 10.35 18.98 24.69
CA ILE A 54 9.52 17.81 24.97
C ILE A 54 8.15 17.93 24.31
N LEU A 55 7.55 19.11 24.38
CA LEU A 55 6.24 19.36 23.79
C LEU A 55 6.30 19.32 22.26
N GLU A 56 7.36 19.87 21.67
CA GLU A 56 7.61 19.78 20.23
C GLU A 56 7.79 18.32 19.79
N ALA A 57 8.61 17.55 20.51
CA ALA A 57 8.80 16.13 20.25
C ALA A 57 7.48 15.36 20.34
N TYR A 58 6.69 15.59 21.40
CA TYR A 58 5.37 14.99 21.58
C TYR A 58 4.44 15.24 20.38
N HIS A 59 4.33 16.49 19.93
CA HIS A 59 3.45 16.83 18.81
C HIS A 59 3.98 16.29 17.47
N SER A 60 5.28 16.40 17.23
CA SER A 60 5.91 15.96 15.99
C SER A 60 5.81 14.44 15.84
N VAL A 61 6.19 13.69 16.87
CA VAL A 61 6.16 12.22 16.84
C VAL A 61 4.73 11.71 16.69
N ASN A 62 3.75 12.26 17.44
CA ASN A 62 2.36 11.84 17.30
C ASN A 62 1.76 12.18 15.91
N THR A 63 2.15 13.33 15.34
CA THR A 63 1.73 13.68 13.96
C THR A 63 2.30 12.69 12.95
N GLY A 64 3.60 12.39 13.05
CA GLY A 64 4.26 11.38 12.21
C GLY A 64 3.61 10.00 12.35
N TRP A 65 3.33 9.58 13.59
CA TRP A 65 2.70 8.30 13.89
C TRP A 65 1.29 8.19 13.29
N ALA A 66 0.46 9.23 13.45
CA ALA A 66 -0.88 9.26 12.87
C ALA A 66 -0.85 9.18 11.34
N MET A 67 0.09 9.90 10.70
CA MET A 67 0.28 9.84 9.24
C MET A 67 0.76 8.46 8.79
N TRP A 68 1.68 7.85 9.53
CA TRP A 68 2.18 6.49 9.26
C TRP A 68 1.03 5.47 9.29
N LEU A 69 0.26 5.44 10.38
CA LEU A 69 -0.87 4.51 10.51
C LEU A 69 -1.90 4.69 9.40
N ARG A 70 -2.15 5.94 8.98
CA ARG A 70 -3.04 6.24 7.86
C ARG A 70 -2.50 5.68 6.54
N ALA A 71 -1.20 5.88 6.26
CA ALA A 71 -0.57 5.34 5.07
C ALA A 71 -0.65 3.81 5.03
N LYS A 72 -0.32 3.13 6.14
CA LYS A 72 -0.41 1.66 6.26
C LYS A 72 -1.83 1.13 6.14
N SER A 73 -2.81 1.86 6.67
CA SER A 73 -4.22 1.51 6.47
C SER A 73 -4.65 1.64 5.01
N LEU A 74 -4.16 2.65 4.29
CA LEU A 74 -4.42 2.83 2.86
C LEU A 74 -3.72 1.76 2.02
N GLU A 75 -2.47 1.42 2.31
CA GLU A 75 -1.76 0.30 1.66
C GLU A 75 -2.55 -1.01 1.81
N LYS A 76 -3.01 -1.31 3.02
CA LYS A 76 -3.83 -2.49 3.30
C LYS A 76 -5.17 -2.45 2.56
N ALA A 77 -5.82 -1.29 2.48
CA ALA A 77 -7.07 -1.13 1.74
C ALA A 77 -6.85 -1.32 0.23
N LYS A 78 -5.76 -0.79 -0.33
CA LYS A 78 -5.39 -0.99 -1.74
C LYS A 78 -5.09 -2.47 -2.04
N ALA A 79 -4.37 -3.16 -1.15
CA ALA A 79 -4.07 -4.59 -1.31
C ALA A 79 -5.31 -5.49 -1.15
N GLN A 80 -6.38 -5.00 -0.51
CA GLN A 80 -7.65 -5.72 -0.34
C GLN A 80 -8.72 -5.32 -1.36
N ALA A 81 -8.49 -4.26 -2.14
CA ALA A 81 -9.38 -3.93 -3.24
C ALA A 81 -9.35 -5.09 -4.24
N VAL A 82 -10.54 -5.54 -4.67
CA VAL A 82 -10.62 -6.41 -5.84
C VAL A 82 -9.95 -5.64 -6.96
N PRO A 83 -8.96 -6.24 -7.65
CA PRO A 83 -8.32 -5.52 -8.73
C PRO A 83 -9.42 -5.16 -9.75
N GLU A 84 -9.51 -3.87 -10.08
CA GLU A 84 -10.52 -3.33 -11.00
C GLU A 84 -9.97 -3.36 -12.41
N TRP A 85 -10.83 -3.65 -13.37
CA TRP A 85 -10.51 -3.54 -14.79
C TRP A 85 -10.49 -2.04 -15.15
N ILE A 86 -9.32 -1.54 -15.53
CA ILE A 86 -9.07 -0.14 -15.92
C ILE A 86 -9.11 -0.08 -17.44
N SER A 87 -9.86 0.86 -18.01
CA SER A 87 -9.88 1.05 -19.47
C SER A 87 -8.53 1.58 -19.96
N VAL A 88 -8.05 1.09 -21.09
CA VAL A 88 -6.83 1.61 -21.75
C VAL A 88 -7.01 3.08 -22.18
N GLU A 89 -8.26 3.51 -22.43
CA GLU A 89 -8.56 4.93 -22.73
C GLU A 89 -8.43 5.84 -21.49
N ASP A 90 -8.64 5.29 -20.29
CA ASP A 90 -8.57 6.04 -19.04
C ASP A 90 -7.14 6.13 -18.52
N GLU A 91 -6.41 5.01 -18.53
CA GLU A 91 -5.03 4.91 -18.04
C GLU A 91 -4.30 3.79 -18.77
N GLU A 92 -3.05 4.00 -19.19
CA GLU A 92 -2.22 2.95 -19.79
C GLU A 92 -1.57 2.08 -18.69
N PRO A 93 -1.38 0.77 -18.92
CA PRO A 93 -0.75 -0.11 -17.93
C PRO A 93 0.70 0.31 -17.63
N PRO A 94 1.17 0.15 -16.38
CA PRO A 94 2.54 0.45 -16.00
C PRO A 94 3.56 -0.42 -16.75
N LEU A 95 4.66 0.19 -17.20
CA LEU A 95 5.65 -0.44 -18.09
C LEU A 95 6.42 -1.62 -17.46
N ASP A 96 6.63 -1.60 -16.14
CA ASP A 96 7.45 -2.58 -15.41
C ASP A 96 6.61 -3.57 -14.56
N GLU A 97 5.31 -3.68 -14.82
CA GLU A 97 4.41 -4.54 -14.04
C GLU A 97 3.60 -5.52 -14.91
N MET A 98 3.38 -6.73 -14.40
CA MET A 98 2.56 -7.74 -15.08
C MET A 98 1.08 -7.39 -14.91
N VAL A 99 0.32 -7.35 -16.01
CA VAL A 99 -1.11 -7.06 -16.04
C VAL A 99 -1.89 -8.17 -16.73
N LEU A 100 -3.15 -8.37 -16.33
CA LEU A 100 -4.17 -9.06 -17.12
C LEU A 100 -4.82 -8.07 -18.07
N ILE A 101 -5.29 -8.54 -19.22
CA ILE A 101 -6.01 -7.73 -20.21
C ILE A 101 -7.32 -8.40 -20.61
N CYS A 102 -8.31 -7.61 -21.02
CA CYS A 102 -9.54 -8.13 -21.60
C CYS A 102 -10.09 -7.26 -22.75
N TRP A 103 -10.87 -7.89 -23.61
CA TRP A 103 -11.59 -7.26 -24.72
C TRP A 103 -13.07 -7.13 -24.36
N SER A 104 -13.70 -6.03 -24.78
CA SER A 104 -15.15 -5.83 -24.61
C SER A 104 -15.97 -6.97 -25.24
N ASP A 105 -15.42 -7.61 -26.27
CA ASP A 105 -16.09 -8.62 -27.09
C ASP A 105 -15.75 -10.05 -26.63
N SER A 106 -14.74 -10.22 -25.76
CA SER A 106 -14.33 -11.50 -25.17
C SER A 106 -13.80 -11.29 -23.74
N PRO A 107 -14.68 -11.36 -22.73
CA PRO A 107 -14.31 -11.10 -21.32
C PRO A 107 -13.51 -12.25 -20.68
N ASP A 108 -13.35 -13.39 -21.37
CA ASP A 108 -12.56 -14.52 -20.89
C ASP A 108 -11.07 -14.30 -21.22
N VAL A 109 -10.31 -13.90 -20.21
CA VAL A 109 -8.86 -13.70 -20.26
C VAL A 109 -8.15 -15.04 -20.39
N GLN A 110 -7.29 -15.21 -21.40
CA GLN A 110 -6.43 -16.39 -21.56
C GLN A 110 -4.96 -15.98 -21.36
N PRO A 111 -4.42 -16.05 -20.13
CA PRO A 111 -3.08 -15.53 -19.80
C PRO A 111 -1.92 -16.16 -20.58
N GLU A 112 -2.16 -17.31 -21.20
CA GLU A 112 -1.19 -18.02 -22.07
C GLU A 112 -1.15 -17.48 -23.50
N MET A 113 -2.12 -16.67 -23.91
CA MET A 113 -2.19 -16.02 -25.22
C MET A 113 -2.18 -14.48 -25.12
N ASP A 114 -2.66 -13.92 -24.01
CA ASP A 114 -2.97 -12.50 -23.86
C ASP A 114 -1.88 -11.75 -23.05
N TYR A 115 -0.70 -11.54 -23.64
CA TYR A 115 0.46 -10.86 -23.01
C TYR A 115 1.21 -9.89 -23.94
N MET A 116 2.04 -9.03 -23.34
CA MET A 116 2.92 -8.08 -24.03
C MET A 116 4.26 -8.70 -24.39
N ALA A 117 4.71 -8.45 -25.62
CA ALA A 117 6.08 -8.71 -26.06
C ALA A 117 6.72 -7.42 -26.58
N CYS A 118 8.05 -7.39 -26.60
CA CYS A 118 8.80 -6.36 -27.31
C CYS A 118 9.15 -6.86 -28.70
N ASP A 119 8.90 -6.04 -29.72
CA ASP A 119 9.38 -6.32 -31.08
C ASP A 119 10.88 -5.99 -31.23
N GLU A 120 11.40 -6.15 -32.45
CA GLU A 120 12.82 -5.89 -32.77
C GLU A 120 13.24 -4.42 -32.58
N ASP A 121 12.27 -3.49 -32.60
CA ASP A 121 12.47 -2.05 -32.42
C ASP A 121 12.22 -1.59 -30.98
N LEU A 122 12.02 -2.53 -30.04
CA LEU A 122 11.65 -2.30 -28.63
C LEU A 122 10.29 -1.60 -28.46
N ASN A 123 9.44 -1.62 -29.49
CA ASN A 123 8.07 -1.21 -29.32
C ASN A 123 7.31 -2.31 -28.59
N HIS A 124 6.50 -1.88 -27.65
CA HIS A 124 5.60 -2.71 -26.88
C HIS A 124 4.44 -3.12 -27.78
N ILE A 125 4.42 -4.39 -28.20
CA ILE A 125 3.37 -4.96 -29.04
C ILE A 125 2.59 -6.04 -28.27
N TRP A 126 1.28 -6.05 -28.46
CA TRP A 126 0.44 -7.13 -27.95
C TRP A 126 0.65 -8.37 -28.82
N VAL A 127 0.92 -9.55 -28.25
CA VAL A 127 1.21 -10.75 -29.08
C VAL A 127 0.01 -11.16 -29.94
N ASN A 128 -1.21 -10.80 -29.52
CA ASN A 128 -2.46 -11.01 -30.27
C ASN A 128 -2.88 -9.82 -31.15
N PHE A 129 -1.97 -8.90 -31.50
CA PHE A 129 -2.25 -7.66 -32.28
C PHE A 129 -2.96 -7.87 -33.64
N GLU A 130 -3.09 -9.10 -34.15
CA GLU A 130 -3.93 -9.39 -35.33
C GLU A 130 -5.44 -9.31 -35.04
N SER A 131 -5.84 -9.33 -33.76
CA SER A 131 -7.17 -8.96 -33.28
C SER A 131 -7.05 -7.66 -32.48
N ASP A 132 -8.06 -6.80 -32.57
CA ASP A 132 -8.13 -5.43 -32.02
C ASP A 132 -7.38 -5.17 -30.69
N PRO A 133 -6.93 -3.93 -30.41
CA PRO A 133 -6.26 -3.62 -29.14
C PRO A 133 -7.15 -3.96 -27.92
N PRO A 134 -6.56 -4.41 -26.79
CA PRO A 134 -7.33 -4.70 -25.58
C PRO A 134 -8.02 -3.43 -25.06
N THR A 135 -9.19 -3.62 -24.45
CA THR A 135 -10.01 -2.49 -23.99
C THR A 135 -9.76 -2.15 -22.53
N HIS A 136 -9.46 -3.15 -21.70
CA HIS A 136 -9.20 -2.96 -20.28
C HIS A 136 -8.01 -3.80 -19.83
N TRP A 137 -7.35 -3.35 -18.78
CA TRP A 137 -6.25 -4.04 -18.11
C TRP A 137 -6.47 -4.05 -16.60
N MET A 138 -5.75 -4.92 -15.91
CA MET A 138 -5.82 -5.09 -14.47
C MET A 138 -4.47 -5.55 -13.94
N LEU A 139 -3.96 -4.95 -12.87
CA LEU A 139 -2.73 -5.40 -12.23
C LEU A 139 -2.81 -6.87 -11.77
N PHE A 140 -1.79 -7.67 -12.10
CA PHE A 140 -1.71 -9.09 -11.76
C PHE A 140 -1.33 -9.28 -10.28
N HIS A 141 -2.28 -9.08 -9.37
CA HIS A 141 -2.15 -9.51 -7.99
C HIS A 141 -2.89 -10.83 -7.84
N LYS A 142 -2.17 -11.95 -7.99
CA LYS A 142 -2.58 -13.32 -7.62
C LYS A 142 -4.10 -13.57 -7.67
N VAL A 143 -4.58 -14.01 -8.84
CA VAL A 143 -5.98 -14.33 -9.17
C VAL A 143 -6.82 -14.70 -7.94
N PRO A 144 -7.90 -13.96 -7.60
CA PRO A 144 -8.89 -14.46 -6.66
C PRO A 144 -9.38 -15.79 -7.23
N SER A 145 -9.13 -16.89 -6.53
CA SER A 145 -9.62 -18.21 -6.92
C SER A 145 -11.11 -18.07 -7.23
N ASN A 146 -11.45 -18.12 -8.52
CA ASN A 146 -12.83 -18.11 -8.96
C ASN A 146 -13.44 -19.38 -8.36
N LYS A 147 -14.24 -19.23 -7.31
CA LYS A 147 -15.10 -20.31 -6.84
C LYS A 147 -16.05 -20.58 -7.98
N GLU A 148 -15.78 -21.69 -8.65
CA GLU A 148 -16.60 -22.28 -9.69
C GLU A 148 -18.07 -22.11 -9.34
N SER A 149 -18.80 -21.38 -10.19
CA SER A 149 -20.25 -21.45 -10.22
C SER A 149 -20.62 -22.81 -10.83
N GLN A 150 -20.52 -23.87 -10.02
CA GLN A 150 -21.14 -25.15 -10.35
C GLN A 150 -22.64 -25.01 -10.09
N LYS A 151 -23.38 -24.93 -11.19
CA LYS A 151 -24.83 -25.02 -11.24
C LYS A 151 -25.25 -26.46 -11.51
#